data_AF-A0ABD2YHA9-F1
#
_entry.id   AF-A0ABD2YHA9-F1
#
_cell.length_a   1.000
_cell.length_b   1.000
_cell.length_c   1.000
_cell.angle_alpha   90.00
_cell.angle_beta   90.00
_cell.angle_gamma   90.00
#
_symmetry.space_group_name_H-M   'P 1'
#
loop_
_entity.id
_entity.type
_entity.pdbx_description
1 polymer ?
#
loop_
_entity_poly.entity_id
_entity_poly.type
_entity_poly.pdbx_seq_one_letter_code
_entity_poly.pdbx_strand_id
1 'polypeptide(L)'
;MPTLRPIRLEPAQEHHGAYGSRWDVGFDLRNAPRHVLSVFRDQLHTLRPNEFIWQPFSDELLDMLPHYCTAGRDIWRSVTYLICWEIVECYLPHRVMRQFGLHQPIPDQRLIGNQAALHLTDRRGRANTDWELTHRQYIDIWAARTDTVEVGLTCIDTTHASGDYMQWYRARTVMYISNPTQRPTFAEGYLGDGARADYL
;
A
#
# COMPACT_ATOMS: atom_id res chain seq x y z
N MET A 1 -4.75 26.76 13.87
CA MET A 1 -3.92 25.94 12.96
C MET A 1 -4.51 24.55 12.90
N PRO A 2 -4.96 24.07 11.73
CA PRO A 2 -5.40 22.68 11.61
C PRO A 2 -4.19 21.76 11.72
N THR A 3 -4.23 20.87 12.71
CA THR A 3 -3.15 19.93 12.99
C THR A 3 -3.16 18.84 11.91
N LEU A 4 -2.15 18.81 11.03
CA LEU A 4 -1.95 17.76 10.01
C LEU A 4 -1.55 16.39 10.59
N ARG A 5 -1.52 16.25 11.92
CA ARG A 5 -1.37 14.96 12.58
C ARG A 5 -2.73 14.26 12.50
N PRO A 6 -2.82 13.03 11.97
CA PRO A 6 -4.03 12.23 12.10
C PRO A 6 -4.45 12.23 13.57
N ILE A 7 -5.72 12.57 13.83
CA ILE A 7 -6.27 12.48 15.18
C ILE A 7 -6.06 11.05 15.64
N ARG A 8 -5.37 10.89 16.79
CA ARG A 8 -5.24 9.57 17.40
C ARG A 8 -6.66 9.18 17.83
N LEU A 9 -7.25 8.23 17.10
CA LEU A 9 -8.50 7.64 17.52
C LEU A 9 -8.15 6.72 18.68
N GLU A 10 -8.57 7.12 19.89
CA GLU A 10 -8.52 6.24 21.04
C GLU A 10 -9.30 4.95 20.69
N PRO A 11 -8.75 3.76 20.93
CA PRO A 11 -9.46 2.52 20.63
C PRO A 11 -10.79 2.53 21.38
N ALA A 12 -11.89 2.37 20.65
CA ALA A 12 -13.23 2.30 21.23
C ALA A 12 -13.26 1.15 22.25
N GLN A 13 -13.67 1.45 23.50
CA GLN A 13 -13.68 0.48 24.60
C GLN A 13 -14.54 -0.77 24.31
N GLU A 14 -15.42 -0.72 23.32
CA GLU A 14 -16.37 -1.78 22.96
C GLU A 14 -15.99 -2.56 21.68
N HIS A 15 -15.03 -2.07 20.88
CA HIS A 15 -14.59 -2.76 19.67
C HIS A 15 -13.07 -2.91 19.70
N HIS A 16 -12.59 -4.16 19.69
CA HIS A 16 -11.23 -4.45 19.29
C HIS A 16 -11.07 -3.99 17.83
N GLY A 17 -10.70 -2.73 17.61
CA GLY A 17 -10.70 -2.04 16.32
C GLY A 17 -10.01 -2.83 15.20
N ALA A 18 -10.06 -2.30 13.97
CA ALA A 18 -9.45 -2.93 12.80
C ALA A 18 -8.07 -3.54 13.13
N TYR A 19 -7.74 -4.72 12.62
CA TYR A 19 -6.50 -5.41 13.02
C TYR A 19 -5.26 -4.51 12.94
N GLY A 20 -5.22 -3.56 11.99
CA GLY A 20 -4.18 -2.53 11.90
C GLY A 20 -4.08 -1.57 13.10
N SER A 21 -5.17 -1.21 13.77
CA SER A 21 -5.14 -0.42 15.00
C SER A 21 -4.64 -1.20 16.22
N ARG A 22 -4.52 -2.53 16.10
CA ARG A 22 -3.86 -3.37 17.12
C ARG A 22 -2.34 -3.38 16.98
N TRP A 23 -1.80 -2.78 15.91
CA TRP A 23 -0.37 -2.49 15.76
C TRP A 23 0.03 -1.21 16.53
N ASP A 24 -0.65 -0.91 17.64
CA ASP A 24 -0.25 0.10 18.62
C ASP A 24 0.85 -0.46 19.54
N VAL A 25 1.87 -1.08 18.94
CA VAL A 25 3.12 -1.37 19.63
C VAL A 25 3.96 -0.11 19.52
N GLY A 26 4.36 0.46 20.65
CA GLY A 26 5.36 1.52 20.67
C GLY A 26 6.54 1.11 19.79
N PHE A 27 7.04 2.03 18.96
CA PHE A 27 8.08 1.77 17.95
C PHE A 27 9.34 1.16 18.60
N ASP A 28 9.37 -0.17 18.72
CA ASP A 28 10.42 -0.92 19.41
C ASP A 28 11.19 -1.79 18.42
N LEU A 29 12.28 -1.23 17.90
CA LEU A 29 13.22 -1.90 17.01
C LEU A 29 14.02 -3.02 17.71
N ARG A 30 13.89 -3.18 19.03
CA ARG A 30 14.66 -4.14 19.83
C ARG A 30 14.04 -5.52 19.85
N ASN A 31 12.71 -5.61 19.85
CA ASN A 31 11.96 -6.87 19.99
C ASN A 31 11.17 -7.26 18.74
N ALA A 32 11.19 -6.47 17.65
CA ALA A 32 10.64 -6.91 16.38
C ALA A 32 11.38 -8.18 15.93
N PRO A 33 10.72 -9.35 15.87
CA PRO A 33 11.41 -10.59 15.58
C PRO A 33 11.76 -10.59 14.09
N ARG A 34 12.96 -10.07 13.77
CA ARG A 34 13.50 -9.96 12.41
C ARG A 34 13.55 -11.33 11.71
N HIS A 35 13.57 -12.42 12.48
CA HIS A 35 13.57 -13.80 12.02
C HIS A 35 12.21 -14.29 11.48
N VAL A 36 11.08 -13.63 11.81
CA VAL A 36 9.75 -14.04 11.31
C VAL A 36 9.42 -13.33 9.99
N LEU A 37 10.01 -12.17 9.73
CA LEU A 37 9.82 -11.46 8.45
C LEU A 37 10.31 -12.28 7.25
N SER A 38 11.40 -13.02 7.39
CA SER A 38 11.86 -13.94 6.36
C SER A 38 10.86 -15.07 6.11
N VAL A 39 10.24 -15.60 7.17
CA VAL A 39 9.22 -16.66 7.08
C VAL A 39 7.96 -16.15 6.39
N PHE A 40 7.44 -14.99 6.76
CA PHE A 40 6.27 -14.41 6.08
C PHE A 40 6.56 -14.06 4.62
N ARG A 41 7.76 -13.56 4.33
CA ARG A 41 8.18 -13.30 2.94
C ARG A 41 8.23 -14.59 2.12
N ASP A 42 8.77 -15.66 2.69
CA ASP A 42 8.86 -16.97 2.03
C ASP A 42 7.47 -17.58 1.82
N GLN A 43 6.59 -17.51 2.82
CA GLN A 43 5.19 -17.93 2.69
C GLN A 43 4.47 -17.15 1.59
N LEU A 44 4.56 -15.82 1.57
CA LEU A 44 3.98 -15.01 0.50
C LEU A 44 4.58 -15.31 -0.87
N HIS A 45 5.87 -15.63 -0.93
CA HIS A 45 6.57 -15.96 -2.16
C HIS A 45 6.18 -17.33 -2.73
N THR A 46 5.85 -18.27 -1.86
CA THR A 46 5.47 -19.65 -2.21
C THR A 46 3.97 -19.82 -2.50
N LEU A 47 3.15 -18.78 -2.25
CA LEU A 47 1.73 -18.81 -2.60
C LEU A 47 1.52 -19.06 -4.09
N ARG A 48 0.78 -20.10 -4.42
CA ARG A 48 0.33 -20.39 -5.77
C ARG A 48 -0.81 -19.44 -6.16
N PRO A 49 -1.04 -19.19 -7.46
CA PRO A 49 -2.11 -18.29 -7.92
C PRO A 49 -3.51 -18.64 -7.41
N ASN A 50 -3.77 -19.92 -7.10
CA ASN A 50 -5.04 -20.39 -6.56
C ASN A 50 -5.13 -20.33 -5.02
N GLU A 51 -4.03 -20.05 -4.33
CA GLU A 51 -3.98 -19.89 -2.87
C GLU A 51 -4.15 -18.43 -2.45
N PHE A 52 -4.07 -17.50 -3.40
CA PHE A 52 -4.29 -16.09 -3.19
C PHE A 52 -5.58 -15.66 -3.88
N ILE A 53 -6.66 -15.53 -3.10
CA ILE A 53 -7.94 -15.05 -3.60
C ILE A 53 -7.98 -13.54 -3.44
N TRP A 54 -8.08 -12.83 -4.56
CA TRP A 54 -8.35 -11.40 -4.53
C TRP A 54 -9.84 -11.14 -4.35
N GLN A 55 -10.22 -10.58 -3.19
CA GLN A 55 -11.60 -10.23 -2.88
C GLN A 55 -11.78 -8.70 -2.83
N PRO A 56 -12.70 -8.12 -3.62
CA PRO A 56 -13.08 -6.72 -3.50
C PRO A 56 -13.75 -6.41 -2.16
N PHE A 57 -13.73 -5.14 -1.77
CA PHE A 57 -14.50 -4.63 -0.63
C PHE A 57 -16.00 -4.71 -0.96
N SER A 58 -16.68 -5.73 -0.43
CA SER A 58 -18.14 -5.82 -0.49
C SER A 58 -18.77 -4.82 0.48
N ASP A 59 -20.01 -4.41 0.21
CA ASP A 59 -20.76 -3.55 1.14
C ASP A 59 -20.93 -4.25 2.50
N GLU A 60 -21.18 -5.57 2.51
CA GLU A 60 -21.21 -6.41 3.72
C GLU A 60 -19.91 -6.31 4.54
N LEU A 61 -18.75 -6.37 3.89
CA LEU A 61 -17.46 -6.23 4.58
C LEU A 61 -17.31 -4.82 5.16
N LEU A 62 -17.67 -3.80 4.38
CA LEU A 62 -17.53 -2.40 4.77
C LEU A 62 -18.47 -2.04 5.93
N ASP A 63 -19.68 -2.59 5.96
CA ASP A 63 -20.68 -2.39 7.02
C ASP A 63 -20.24 -3.02 8.35
N MET A 64 -19.39 -4.05 8.31
CA MET A 64 -18.81 -4.68 9.49
C MET A 64 -17.62 -3.90 10.07
N LEU A 65 -17.09 -2.89 9.36
CA LEU A 65 -15.97 -2.10 9.84
C LEU A 65 -16.44 -0.93 10.73
N PRO A 66 -15.63 -0.53 11.73
CA PRO A 66 -15.87 0.71 12.45
C PRO A 66 -15.99 1.92 11.50
N HIS A 67 -16.88 2.88 11.81
CA HIS A 67 -17.15 4.03 10.94
C HIS A 67 -15.91 4.83 10.52
N TYR A 68 -14.87 4.89 11.37
CA TYR A 68 -13.64 5.59 11.03
C TYR A 68 -12.84 4.89 9.92
N CYS A 69 -12.99 3.57 9.75
CA CYS A 69 -12.35 2.81 8.67
C CYS A 69 -12.93 3.16 7.31
N THR A 70 -14.21 3.59 7.27
CA THR A 70 -14.91 4.01 6.04
C THR A 70 -14.90 5.53 5.85
N ALA A 71 -14.21 6.28 6.71
CA ALA A 71 -14.10 7.73 6.59
C ALA A 71 -13.41 8.10 5.26
N GLY A 72 -14.02 9.02 4.52
CA GLY A 72 -13.52 9.45 3.20
C GLY A 72 -13.70 8.41 2.09
N ARG A 73 -14.67 7.49 2.20
CA ARG A 73 -14.97 6.48 1.15
C ARG A 73 -15.16 7.09 -0.24
N ASP A 74 -15.70 8.30 -0.30
CA ASP A 74 -15.91 9.11 -1.51
C ASP A 74 -14.59 9.49 -2.22
N ILE A 75 -13.49 9.63 -1.47
CA ILE A 75 -12.18 10.04 -2.00
C ILE A 75 -11.17 8.89 -2.10
N TRP A 76 -11.55 7.65 -1.77
CA TRP A 76 -10.64 6.49 -1.83
C TRP A 76 -10.03 6.24 -3.21
N ARG A 77 -10.69 6.69 -4.28
CA ARG A 77 -10.21 6.55 -5.66
C ARG A 77 -9.73 7.87 -6.25
N SER A 78 -9.32 8.84 -5.43
CA SER A 78 -8.76 10.10 -5.91
C SER A 78 -7.37 9.88 -6.49
N VAL A 79 -7.07 10.46 -7.65
CA VAL A 79 -5.69 10.60 -8.14
C VAL A 79 -5.11 11.87 -7.54
N THR A 80 -4.22 11.72 -6.57
CA THR A 80 -3.77 12.84 -5.72
C THR A 80 -2.41 12.58 -5.09
N TYR A 81 -1.95 13.47 -4.19
CA TYR A 81 -0.76 13.25 -3.37
C TYR A 81 -1.14 13.04 -1.91
N LEU A 82 -0.52 12.04 -1.27
CA LEU A 82 -0.54 11.88 0.18
C LEU A 82 0.59 12.72 0.77
N ILE A 83 0.25 13.58 1.72
CA ILE A 83 1.18 14.54 2.31
C ILE A 83 1.29 14.26 3.81
N CYS A 84 2.50 13.93 4.25
CA CYS A 84 2.83 13.73 5.65
C CYS A 84 4.10 14.53 5.97
N TRP A 85 3.91 15.77 6.41
CA TRP A 85 4.99 16.74 6.65
C TRP A 85 5.89 16.93 5.42
N GLU A 86 7.13 16.46 5.49
CA GLU A 86 8.10 16.52 4.40
C GLU A 86 7.88 15.47 3.30
N ILE A 87 7.09 14.43 3.59
CA ILE A 87 6.88 13.30 2.68
C ILE A 87 5.67 13.58 1.80
N VAL A 88 5.90 13.55 0.50
CA VAL A 88 4.85 13.65 -0.52
C VAL A 88 4.92 12.40 -1.39
N GLU A 89 3.85 11.63 -1.41
CA GLU A 89 3.74 10.41 -2.22
C GLU A 89 2.58 10.50 -3.18
N CYS A 90 2.82 10.16 -4.44
CA CYS A 90 1.77 10.07 -5.43
C CYS A 90 0.86 8.89 -5.13
N TYR A 91 -0.44 9.16 -5.03
CA TYR A 91 -1.47 8.16 -4.85
C TYR A 91 -2.21 7.91 -6.16
N LEU A 92 -1.99 6.73 -6.73
CA LEU A 92 -2.58 6.28 -7.98
C LEU A 92 -3.49 5.07 -7.73
N PRO A 93 -4.80 5.29 -7.54
CA PRO A 93 -5.76 4.24 -7.23
C PRO A 93 -5.89 3.20 -8.34
N HIS A 94 -5.44 3.53 -9.57
CA HIS A 94 -5.31 2.61 -10.70
C HIS A 94 -4.66 1.26 -10.31
N ARG A 95 -3.69 1.27 -9.39
CA ARG A 95 -2.98 0.07 -8.92
C ARG A 95 -3.80 -0.82 -7.99
N VAL A 96 -4.92 -0.33 -7.47
CA VAL A 96 -5.76 -1.00 -6.48
C VAL A 96 -7.23 -1.05 -6.88
N MET A 97 -7.58 -0.68 -8.12
CA MET A 97 -8.98 -0.63 -8.60
C MET A 97 -9.75 -1.94 -8.40
N ARG A 98 -9.08 -3.09 -8.46
CA ARG A 98 -9.73 -4.38 -8.20
C ARG A 98 -10.24 -4.52 -6.77
N GLN A 99 -9.69 -3.81 -5.79
CA GLN A 99 -10.24 -3.77 -4.42
C GLN A 99 -11.64 -3.16 -4.39
N PHE A 100 -11.97 -2.34 -5.39
CA PHE A 100 -13.28 -1.68 -5.53
C PHE A 100 -14.21 -2.42 -6.50
N GLY A 101 -13.83 -3.62 -6.97
CA GLY A 101 -14.59 -4.35 -7.99
C GLY A 101 -14.43 -3.79 -9.41
N LEU A 102 -13.41 -2.97 -9.63
CA LEU A 102 -13.21 -2.26 -10.89
C LEU A 102 -12.03 -2.82 -11.68
N HIS A 103 -12.07 -2.63 -12.99
CA HIS A 103 -10.99 -2.97 -13.90
C HIS A 103 -9.72 -2.22 -13.49
N GLN A 104 -8.58 -2.89 -13.59
CA GLN A 104 -7.28 -2.35 -13.20
C GLN A 104 -6.52 -1.82 -14.42
N PRO A 105 -6.61 -0.52 -14.72
CA PRO A 105 -5.87 0.06 -15.83
C PRO A 105 -4.39 0.25 -15.47
N ILE A 106 -3.57 0.45 -16.50
CA ILE A 106 -2.21 0.96 -16.33
C ILE A 106 -2.33 2.36 -15.67
N PRO A 107 -1.56 2.65 -14.60
CA PRO A 107 -1.67 3.91 -13.90
C PRO A 107 -1.38 5.10 -14.81
N ASP A 108 -2.24 6.11 -14.74
CA ASP A 108 -2.00 7.40 -15.37
C ASP A 108 -0.70 8.02 -14.83
N GLN A 109 0.08 8.58 -15.74
CA GLN A 109 1.38 9.17 -15.45
C GLN A 109 1.30 10.67 -15.07
N ARG A 110 0.10 11.26 -15.04
CA ARG A 110 -0.10 12.71 -14.82
C ARG A 110 0.62 13.30 -13.59
N LEU A 111 0.77 12.51 -12.51
CA LEU A 111 1.36 12.96 -11.23
C LEU A 111 2.77 12.40 -10.94
N ILE A 112 3.36 11.60 -11.84
CA ILE A 112 4.60 10.88 -11.50
C ILE A 112 5.89 11.61 -11.90
N GLY A 113 5.80 12.70 -12.68
CA GLY A 113 6.96 13.34 -13.32
C GLY A 113 8.03 13.85 -12.34
N ASN A 114 7.64 14.16 -11.10
CA ASN A 114 8.50 14.70 -10.05
C ASN A 114 8.79 13.69 -8.92
N GLN A 115 8.33 12.44 -9.01
CA GLN A 115 8.34 11.51 -7.88
C GLN A 115 9.77 11.17 -7.41
N ALA A 116 10.72 11.06 -8.34
CA ALA A 116 12.13 10.86 -7.97
C ALA A 116 12.70 12.04 -7.14
N ALA A 117 12.34 13.27 -7.48
CA ALA A 117 12.78 14.45 -6.73
C ALA A 117 12.12 14.54 -5.34
N LEU A 118 10.85 14.11 -5.25
CA LEU A 118 10.14 13.99 -3.97
C LEU A 118 10.83 12.96 -3.04
N HIS A 119 11.25 11.82 -3.58
CA HIS A 119 11.96 10.77 -2.82
C HIS A 119 13.36 11.17 -2.36
N LEU A 120 13.96 12.19 -2.96
CA LEU A 120 15.25 12.76 -2.51
C LEU A 120 15.09 13.80 -1.40
N THR A 121 13.86 14.20 -1.08
CA THR A 121 13.60 15.14 0.01
C THR A 121 13.65 14.39 1.34
N ASP A 122 14.71 14.64 2.11
CA ASP A 122 14.83 14.19 3.49
C ASP A 122 14.85 15.36 4.49
N ARG A 123 14.85 15.05 5.78
CA ARG A 123 14.85 16.05 6.86
C ARG A 123 16.23 16.67 7.12
N ARG A 124 17.31 16.20 6.47
CA ARG A 124 18.68 16.60 6.85
C ARG A 124 18.91 18.06 6.46
N GLY A 125 19.23 18.89 7.45
CA GLY A 125 19.48 20.33 7.25
C GLY A 125 18.23 21.17 6.97
N ARG A 126 17.02 20.64 7.18
CA ARG A 126 15.74 21.30 6.84
C ARG A 126 14.85 21.63 8.06
N ALA A 127 15.47 21.88 9.21
CA ALA A 127 14.76 22.09 10.48
C ALA A 127 13.77 23.28 10.47
N ASN A 128 14.02 24.29 9.64
CA ASN A 128 13.19 25.50 9.50
C ASN A 128 12.51 25.61 8.12
N THR A 129 12.35 24.50 7.41
CA THR A 129 11.66 24.52 6.12
C THR A 129 10.16 24.72 6.32
N ASP A 130 9.61 25.74 5.65
CA ASP A 130 8.18 25.93 5.54
C ASP A 130 7.62 24.90 4.55
N TRP A 131 7.14 23.77 5.08
CA TRP A 131 6.57 22.70 4.27
C TRP A 131 5.23 23.07 3.64
N GLU A 132 4.48 24.02 4.21
CA GLU A 132 3.23 24.48 3.61
C GLU A 132 3.52 25.25 2.32
N LEU A 133 4.51 26.14 2.35
CA LEU A 133 4.97 26.85 1.17
C LEU A 133 5.66 25.90 0.17
N THR A 134 6.54 25.02 0.65
CA THR A 134 7.30 24.08 -0.18
C THR A 134 6.39 23.11 -0.93
N HIS A 135 5.31 22.65 -0.29
CA HIS A 135 4.37 21.68 -0.84
C HIS A 135 3.07 22.29 -1.37
N ARG A 136 2.98 23.62 -1.52
CA ARG A 136 1.76 24.32 -1.91
C ARG A 136 1.06 23.68 -3.12
N GLN A 137 1.79 23.41 -4.19
CA GLN A 137 1.24 22.76 -5.39
C GLN A 137 0.63 21.38 -5.12
N TYR A 138 1.18 20.60 -4.20
CA TYR A 138 0.65 19.28 -3.83
C TYR A 138 -0.55 19.41 -2.90
N ILE A 139 -0.51 20.39 -1.99
CA ILE A 139 -1.63 20.73 -1.10
C ILE A 139 -2.83 21.16 -1.94
N ASP A 140 -2.63 21.95 -2.99
CA ASP A 140 -3.71 22.39 -3.89
C ASP A 140 -4.35 21.20 -4.62
N ILE A 141 -3.54 20.24 -5.10
CA ILE A 141 -4.03 18.99 -5.71
C ILE A 141 -4.76 18.11 -4.68
N TRP A 142 -4.25 18.03 -3.45
CA TRP A 142 -4.94 17.33 -2.37
C TRP A 142 -6.26 18.01 -2.01
N ALA A 143 -6.32 19.34 -1.98
CA ALA A 143 -7.54 20.08 -1.71
C ALA A 143 -8.61 19.80 -2.76
N ALA A 144 -8.23 19.68 -4.04
CA ALA A 144 -9.12 19.36 -5.16
C ALA A 144 -9.38 17.85 -5.36
N ARG A 145 -8.97 16.97 -4.43
CA ARG A 145 -9.03 15.49 -4.60
C ARG A 145 -10.42 14.93 -4.92
N THR A 146 -11.50 15.59 -4.48
CA THR A 146 -12.88 15.17 -4.78
C THR A 146 -13.17 15.21 -6.29
N ASP A 147 -12.47 16.06 -7.03
CA ASP A 147 -12.66 16.26 -8.47
C ASP A 147 -11.80 15.28 -9.30
N THR A 148 -10.89 14.54 -8.65
CA THR A 148 -9.98 13.60 -9.30
C THR A 148 -10.29 12.14 -8.96
N VAL A 149 -11.51 11.88 -8.48
CA VAL A 149 -11.99 10.53 -8.19
C VAL A 149 -12.20 9.75 -9.48
N GLU A 150 -11.47 8.66 -9.64
CA GLU A 150 -11.54 7.82 -10.83
C GLU A 150 -12.82 7.00 -10.89
N VAL A 151 -13.52 7.12 -12.02
CA VAL A 151 -14.67 6.29 -12.36
C VAL A 151 -14.18 5.15 -13.26
N GLY A 152 -13.92 4.00 -12.65
CA GLY A 152 -13.49 2.80 -13.36
C GLY A 152 -14.67 2.02 -13.97
N LEU A 153 -14.35 1.15 -14.93
CA LEU A 153 -15.29 0.14 -15.44
C LEU A 153 -15.41 -1.01 -14.44
N THR A 154 -16.60 -1.58 -14.27
CA THR A 154 -16.79 -2.80 -13.47
C THR A 154 -15.98 -3.95 -14.06
N CYS A 155 -15.30 -4.70 -13.19
CA CYS A 155 -14.57 -5.90 -13.59
C CYS A 155 -15.45 -7.14 -13.40
N ILE A 156 -15.67 -7.90 -14.47
CA ILE A 156 -16.42 -9.16 -14.40
C ILE A 156 -15.66 -10.20 -13.56
N ASP A 157 -14.33 -10.19 -13.68
CA ASP A 157 -13.45 -11.09 -12.94
C ASP A 157 -12.32 -10.31 -12.26
N THR A 158 -12.45 -10.13 -10.95
CA THR A 158 -11.45 -9.43 -10.12
C THR A 158 -10.32 -10.35 -9.65
N THR A 159 -10.38 -11.67 -9.90
CA THR A 159 -9.38 -12.62 -9.39
C THR A 159 -8.00 -12.33 -9.97
N HIS A 160 -7.92 -12.00 -11.26
CA HIS A 160 -6.68 -11.73 -11.97
C HIS A 160 -6.63 -10.32 -12.55
N ALA A 161 -5.42 -9.75 -12.62
CA ALA A 161 -5.20 -8.49 -13.32
C ALA A 161 -5.13 -8.74 -14.83
N SER A 162 -5.40 -7.71 -15.64
CA SER A 162 -5.34 -7.85 -17.09
C SER A 162 -3.93 -8.19 -17.58
N GLY A 163 -3.83 -8.87 -18.73
CA GLY A 163 -2.55 -9.20 -19.34
C GLY A 163 -1.69 -7.96 -19.61
N ASP A 164 -2.30 -6.90 -20.13
CA ASP A 164 -1.62 -5.62 -20.42
C ASP A 164 -1.08 -4.96 -19.15
N TYR A 165 -1.88 -4.95 -18.07
CA TYR A 165 -1.43 -4.44 -16.79
C TYR A 165 -0.24 -5.25 -16.26
N MET A 166 -0.31 -6.58 -16.32
CA MET A 166 0.78 -7.44 -15.86
C MET A 166 2.04 -7.28 -16.71
N GLN A 167 1.93 -7.10 -18.03
CA GLN A 167 3.06 -6.82 -18.89
C GLN A 167 3.74 -5.50 -18.50
N TRP A 168 2.94 -4.44 -18.30
CA TRP A 168 3.45 -3.15 -17.84
C TRP A 168 4.11 -3.23 -16.45
N TYR A 169 3.48 -3.94 -15.52
CA TYR A 169 3.92 -4.08 -14.12
C TYR A 169 5.25 -4.83 -14.04
N ARG A 170 5.36 -5.98 -14.71
CA ARG A 170 6.59 -6.80 -14.72
C ARG A 170 7.81 -6.06 -15.27
N ALA A 171 7.61 -5.17 -16.24
CA ALA A 171 8.69 -4.38 -16.82
C ALA A 171 9.22 -3.27 -15.89
N ARG A 172 8.50 -2.94 -14.80
CA ARG A 172 8.75 -1.74 -13.96
C ARG A 172 8.87 -2.03 -12.48
N THR A 173 8.81 -3.30 -12.09
CA THR A 173 8.86 -3.72 -10.69
C THR A 173 9.88 -4.82 -10.49
N VAL A 174 10.35 -4.93 -9.25
CA VAL A 174 11.13 -6.09 -8.81
C VAL A 174 10.14 -7.17 -8.42
N MET A 175 10.06 -8.24 -9.20
CA MET A 175 9.12 -9.34 -8.97
C MET A 175 9.49 -10.23 -7.77
N TYR A 176 10.75 -10.19 -7.35
CA TYR A 176 11.29 -11.06 -6.31
C TYR A 176 11.71 -10.24 -5.10
N ILE A 177 11.08 -10.50 -3.96
CA ILE A 177 11.40 -9.85 -2.68
C ILE A 177 12.74 -10.39 -2.12
N SER A 178 13.12 -11.61 -2.50
CA SER A 178 14.41 -12.25 -2.22
C SER A 178 15.34 -12.15 -3.43
N ASN A 179 16.66 -12.14 -3.18
CA ASN A 179 17.65 -12.19 -4.25
C ASN A 179 17.70 -13.63 -4.82
N PRO A 180 17.32 -13.87 -6.09
CA PRO A 180 17.29 -15.22 -6.68
C PRO A 180 18.68 -15.85 -6.80
N THR A 181 19.77 -15.08 -6.64
CA THR A 181 21.15 -15.59 -6.63
C THR A 181 21.65 -16.00 -5.25
N GLN A 182 20.92 -15.67 -4.17
CA GLN A 182 21.27 -16.08 -2.81
C GLN A 182 20.33 -17.20 -2.37
N ARG A 183 20.87 -18.42 -2.30
CA ARG A 183 20.21 -19.52 -1.58
C ARG A 183 20.26 -19.19 -0.09
N PRO A 184 19.12 -19.08 0.61
CA PRO A 184 19.16 -19.03 2.07
C PRO A 184 19.63 -20.40 2.56
N THR A 185 20.84 -20.45 3.11
CA THR A 185 21.26 -21.58 3.95
C THR A 185 20.55 -21.43 5.29
N PHE A 186 19.46 -22.16 5.46
CA PHE A 186 18.83 -22.30 6.77
C PHE A 186 19.72 -23.19 7.64
N ALA A 187 19.93 -22.81 8.90
CA ALA A 187 20.68 -23.63 9.86
C ALA A 187 19.97 -24.99 10.04
N GLU A 188 20.75 -26.07 10.11
CA GLU A 188 20.25 -27.42 10.40
C GLU A 188 19.34 -27.38 11.64
N GLY A 189 18.07 -27.75 11.46
CA GLY A 189 17.04 -27.72 12.50
C GLY A 189 15.77 -26.98 12.10
N TYR A 190 15.80 -26.13 11.07
CA TYR A 190 14.58 -25.66 10.41
C TYR A 190 14.15 -26.69 9.36
N LEU A 191 13.17 -27.52 9.69
CA LEU A 191 12.37 -28.26 8.72
C LEU A 191 11.49 -27.24 7.95
N GLY A 192 12.13 -26.52 7.03
CA GLY A 192 11.42 -25.82 5.98
C GLY A 192 10.93 -26.86 4.99
N ASP A 193 9.72 -27.36 5.19
CA ASP A 193 8.96 -28.08 4.15
C ASP A 193 8.45 -27.09 3.07
N GLY A 194 9.32 -26.19 2.63
CA GLY A 194 9.08 -25.17 1.63
C GLY A 194 10.06 -25.33 0.46
N ALA A 195 9.49 -25.60 -0.71
CA ALA A 195 10.10 -25.57 -2.04
C ALA A 195 11.00 -26.75 -2.46
N ARG A 196 10.36 -27.75 -3.09
CA ARG A 196 10.92 -28.40 -4.28
C ARG A 196 10.17 -27.86 -5.50
N ALA A 197 10.87 -27.15 -6.39
CA ALA A 197 10.40 -26.84 -7.73
C ALA A 197 11.44 -27.37 -8.72
N ASP A 198 11.10 -28.46 -9.40
CA ASP A 198 11.81 -28.94 -10.57
C ASP A 198 11.33 -28.13 -11.77
N TYR A 199 12.25 -27.52 -12.51
CA TYR A 199 11.96 -26.74 -13.72
C TYR A 199 12.08 -27.62 -14.96
N LEU A 200 11.12 -27.49 -15.89
CA LEU A 200 11.34 -27.71 -17.32
C LEU A 200 11.79 -26.40 -17.96
#